data_AF-T0ZV95-F1
#
_entry.id   AF-T0ZV95-F1
#
_cell.length_a   1.000
_cell.length_b   1.000
_cell.length_c   1.000
_cell.angle_alpha   90.00
_cell.angle_beta   90.00
_cell.angle_gamma   90.00
#
_symmetry.space_group_name_H-M   'P 1'
#
loop_
_entity.id
_entity.type
_entity.pdbx_description
1 polymer ?
#
loop_
_entity_poly.entity_id
_entity_poly.type
_entity_poly.pdbx_seq_one_letter_code
_entity_poly.pdbx_strand_id
1 'polypeptide(L)'
;QFARESGLTITIGHFPPGTSKWNKIEHRLFSHISSNWRGQPLVSHEVIVDLIGATTTRSGLQVKAALDTGTYPSGLRINDADFARLPLAPHSFHGEWNYTISPRP
;
A
#
# COMPACT_ATOMS: atom_id res chain seq x y z
N GLN A 1 12.89 -8.91 -4.93
CA GLN A 1 12.96 -8.60 -6.38
C GLN A 1 12.95 -7.10 -6.64
N PHE A 2 11.88 -6.37 -6.30
CA PHE A 2 11.75 -4.94 -6.57
C PHE A 2 12.90 -4.06 -6.06
N ALA A 3 13.38 -4.26 -4.82
CA ALA A 3 14.55 -3.52 -4.30
C ALA A 3 15.79 -3.65 -5.21
N ARG A 4 16.06 -4.87 -5.69
CA ARG A 4 17.18 -5.15 -6.60
C ARG A 4 17.01 -4.48 -7.96
N GLU A 5 15.82 -4.53 -8.54
CA GLU A 5 15.52 -3.96 -9.86
C GLU A 5 15.50 -2.43 -9.85
N SER A 6 14.93 -1.84 -8.80
CA SER A 6 14.88 -0.39 -8.61
C SER A 6 16.20 0.21 -8.13
N GLY A 7 17.10 -0.61 -7.55
CA GLY A 7 18.31 -0.15 -6.88
C GLY A 7 18.03 0.61 -5.58
N LEU A 8 16.80 0.59 -5.08
CA LEU A 8 16.39 1.32 -3.89
C LEU A 8 16.60 0.49 -2.63
N THR A 9 17.10 1.14 -1.58
CA THR A 9 17.00 0.66 -0.21
C THR A 9 15.61 0.96 0.32
N ILE A 10 14.88 -0.08 0.72
CA ILE A 10 13.47 0.03 1.10
C ILE A 10 13.33 -0.19 2.59
N THR A 11 12.77 0.78 3.30
CA THR A 11 12.48 0.65 4.72
C THR A 11 11.00 0.37 4.94
N ILE A 12 10.71 -0.70 5.67
CA ILE A 12 9.36 -1.12 6.02
C ILE A 12 9.12 -0.77 7.48
N GLY A 13 8.12 0.08 7.71
CA GLY A 13 7.63 0.44 9.04
C GLY A 13 6.19 -0.02 9.18
N HIS A 14 5.93 -0.91 10.14
CA HIS A 14 4.58 -1.39 10.38
C HIS A 14 3.90 -0.59 11.48
N PHE A 15 2.61 -0.39 11.29
CA PHE A 15 1.71 0.02 12.34
C PHE A 15 1.33 -1.20 13.20
N PRO A 16 1.16 -1.04 14.53
CA PRO A 16 0.64 -2.12 15.36
C PRO A 16 -0.69 -2.69 14.84
N PRO A 17 -1.01 -3.96 15.10
CA PRO A 17 -2.30 -4.53 14.72
C PRO A 17 -3.48 -3.69 15.19
N GLY A 18 -4.50 -3.54 14.34
CA GLY A 18 -5.71 -2.76 14.67
C GLY A 18 -5.54 -1.24 14.60
N THR A 19 -4.39 -0.72 14.15
CA THR A 19 -4.14 0.74 14.11
C THR A 19 -4.19 1.33 12.70
N SER A 20 -4.81 0.65 11.73
CA SER A 20 -4.91 1.14 10.34
C SER A 20 -5.54 2.53 10.22
N LYS A 21 -6.53 2.85 11.09
CA LYS A 21 -7.16 4.17 11.14
C LYS A 21 -6.21 5.31 11.52
N TRP A 22 -5.08 5.02 12.15
CA TRP A 22 -4.07 6.03 12.45
C TRP A 22 -3.14 6.32 11.27
N ASN A 23 -3.24 5.55 10.19
CA ASN A 23 -2.51 5.85 8.97
C ASN A 23 -3.07 7.14 8.34
N LYS A 24 -2.18 8.11 8.07
CA LYS A 24 -2.54 9.39 7.45
C LYS A 24 -3.29 9.21 6.14
N ILE A 25 -3.07 8.13 5.39
CA ILE A 25 -3.76 7.88 4.12
C ILE A 25 -5.28 7.73 4.30
N GLU A 26 -5.73 7.15 5.41
CA GLU A 26 -7.16 7.02 5.74
C GLU A 26 -7.81 8.40 5.82
N HIS A 27 -7.13 9.35 6.46
CA HIS A 27 -7.66 10.69 6.68
C HIS A 27 -7.42 11.66 5.51
N ARG A 28 -6.31 11.49 4.77
CA ARG A 28 -5.90 12.44 3.72
C ARG A 28 -6.31 12.01 2.30
N LEU A 29 -6.59 10.73 2.08
CA LEU A 29 -6.98 10.21 0.78
C LEU A 29 -8.35 9.53 0.85
N PHE A 30 -8.49 8.47 1.64
CA PHE A 30 -9.69 7.63 1.62
C PHE A 30 -10.95 8.36 2.10
N SER A 31 -10.84 9.25 3.10
CA SER A 31 -11.94 10.11 3.55
C SER A 31 -12.58 10.93 2.41
N HIS A 32 -11.76 11.49 1.52
CA HIS A 32 -12.19 12.29 0.38
C HIS A 32 -12.80 11.41 -0.71
N ILE A 33 -12.21 10.25 -0.99
CA ILE A 33 -12.78 9.26 -1.92
C ILE A 33 -14.18 8.85 -1.47
N SER A 34 -14.34 8.47 -0.19
CA SER A 34 -15.65 8.11 0.37
C SER A 34 -16.66 9.25 0.31
N SER A 35 -16.21 10.49 0.49
CA SER A 35 -17.09 11.66 0.36
C SER A 35 -17.53 11.89 -1.08
N ASN A 36 -16.63 11.68 -2.05
CA ASN A 36 -16.91 11.83 -3.48
C ASN A 36 -17.93 10.79 -3.99
N TRP A 37 -17.91 9.60 -3.41
CA TRP A 37 -18.81 8.49 -3.75
C TRP A 37 -20.22 8.61 -3.17
N ARG A 38 -20.49 9.57 -2.30
CA ARG A 38 -21.72 9.59 -1.50
C ARG A 38 -22.96 9.60 -2.42
N GLY A 39 -23.76 8.55 -2.29
CA GLY A 39 -25.01 8.39 -3.06
C GLY A 39 -24.83 7.91 -4.50
N GLN A 40 -23.62 7.50 -4.90
CA GLN A 40 -23.35 6.92 -6.21
C GLN A 40 -23.33 5.38 -6.14
N PRO A 41 -24.12 4.67 -6.96
CA PRO A 41 -24.09 3.22 -7.00
C PRO A 41 -22.83 2.71 -7.71
N LEU A 42 -22.12 1.78 -7.07
CA LEU A 42 -20.88 1.18 -7.59
C LEU A 42 -21.20 -0.02 -8.49
N VAL A 43 -21.69 0.25 -9.71
CA VAL A 43 -22.28 -0.78 -10.59
C VAL A 43 -21.29 -1.50 -11.50
N SER A 44 -20.09 -0.96 -11.70
CA SER A 44 -19.04 -1.60 -12.50
C SER A 44 -17.64 -1.16 -12.05
N HIS A 45 -16.60 -1.88 -12.50
CA HIS A 45 -15.21 -1.48 -12.25
C HIS A 45 -14.88 -0.13 -12.89
N GLU A 46 -15.37 0.17 -14.10
CA GLU A 46 -15.17 1.46 -14.75
C GLU A 46 -15.75 2.59 -13.90
N VAL A 47 -17.00 2.43 -13.43
CA VAL A 47 -17.66 3.42 -12.56
C VAL A 47 -16.85 3.63 -11.28
N ILE A 48 -16.34 2.57 -10.67
CA ILE A 48 -15.52 2.68 -9.45
C ILE A 48 -14.22 3.46 -9.75
N VAL A 49 -13.51 3.13 -10.83
CA VAL A 49 -12.25 3.80 -11.21
C VAL A 49 -12.49 5.28 -11.49
N ASP A 50 -13.52 5.61 -12.26
CA ASP A 50 -13.87 6.98 -12.60
C ASP A 50 -14.23 7.79 -11.34
N LEU A 51 -15.02 7.22 -10.43
CA LEU A 51 -15.41 7.87 -9.18
C LEU A 51 -14.22 8.09 -8.23
N ILE A 52 -13.24 7.18 -8.19
CA ILE A 52 -12.01 7.40 -7.43
C ILE A 52 -11.18 8.52 -8.08
N GLY A 53 -10.95 8.42 -9.39
CA GLY A 53 -10.13 9.37 -10.15
C GLY A 53 -10.70 10.80 -10.15
N ALA A 54 -12.02 10.95 -10.06
CA ALA A 54 -12.68 12.25 -9.94
C ALA A 54 -12.44 12.95 -8.58
N THR A 55 -11.82 12.28 -7.61
CA THR A 55 -11.60 12.86 -6.27
C THR A 55 -10.56 13.99 -6.34
N THR A 56 -11.02 15.21 -6.07
CA THR A 56 -10.16 16.40 -5.95
C THR A 56 -10.52 17.22 -4.71
N THR A 57 -9.60 18.05 -4.22
CA THR A 57 -9.88 18.96 -3.08
C THR A 57 -9.38 20.38 -3.37
N ARG A 58 -9.95 21.37 -2.67
CA ARG A 58 -9.52 22.78 -2.76
C ARG A 58 -8.06 23.00 -2.35
N SER A 59 -7.50 22.13 -1.52
CA SER A 59 -6.09 22.18 -1.10
C SER A 59 -5.14 21.49 -2.09
N GLY A 60 -5.65 21.00 -3.23
CA GLY A 60 -4.84 20.50 -4.34
C GLY A 60 -4.64 18.99 -4.39
N LEU A 61 -5.35 18.20 -3.58
CA LEU A 61 -5.36 16.74 -3.77
C LEU A 61 -5.93 16.40 -5.15
N GLN A 62 -5.24 15.54 -5.90
CA GLN A 62 -5.70 14.92 -7.14
C GLN A 62 -5.43 13.42 -7.05
N VAL A 63 -6.45 12.61 -7.34
CA VAL A 63 -6.36 11.15 -7.27
C VAL A 63 -6.30 10.56 -8.67
N LYS A 64 -5.42 9.58 -8.87
CA LYS A 64 -5.40 8.74 -10.07
C LYS A 64 -5.74 7.32 -9.67
N ALA A 65 -6.62 6.70 -10.44
CA ALA A 65 -7.01 5.31 -10.26
C ALA A 65 -6.89 4.58 -11.60
N ALA A 66 -6.55 3.30 -11.51
CA ALA A 66 -6.52 2.40 -12.64
C ALA A 66 -6.97 1.02 -12.15
N LEU A 67 -7.64 0.27 -13.03
CA LEU A 67 -7.96 -1.12 -12.77
C LEU A 67 -6.69 -1.96 -12.94
N ASP A 68 -6.30 -2.65 -11.88
CA ASP A 68 -5.29 -3.70 -11.97
C ASP A 68 -5.97 -5.02 -12.39
N THR A 69 -5.65 -5.50 -13.59
CA THR A 69 -6.15 -6.78 -14.13
C THR A 69 -5.22 -7.95 -13.81
N GLY A 70 -4.18 -7.72 -13.02
CA GLY A 70 -3.26 -8.75 -12.55
C GLY A 70 -3.99 -9.83 -11.74
N THR A 71 -3.60 -11.08 -11.97
CA THR A 71 -4.09 -12.21 -11.16
C THR A 71 -3.04 -12.53 -10.10
N TYR A 72 -3.43 -12.46 -8.83
CA TYR A 72 -2.56 -12.73 -7.70
C TYR A 72 -3.05 -13.98 -6.96
N PRO A 73 -2.22 -15.02 -6.81
CA PRO A 73 -2.61 -16.20 -6.06
C PRO A 73 -2.82 -15.84 -4.59
N SER A 74 -3.98 -16.22 -4.04
CA SER A 74 -4.29 -16.04 -2.63
C SER A 74 -3.57 -17.10 -1.78
N GLY A 75 -3.33 -16.77 -0.51
CA GLY A 75 -2.76 -17.72 0.45
C GLY A 75 -1.30 -18.11 0.18
N LEU A 76 -0.55 -17.30 -0.58
CA LEU A 76 0.89 -17.50 -0.75
C LEU A 76 1.57 -17.52 0.62
N ARG A 77 2.15 -18.67 0.98
CA ARG A 77 2.98 -18.81 2.18
C ARG A 77 4.44 -18.76 1.76
N ILE A 78 5.15 -17.77 2.28
CA ILE A 78 6.61 -17.72 2.23
C ILE A 78 7.10 -18.49 3.45
N ASN A 79 7.96 -19.49 3.24
CA ASN A 79 8.56 -20.22 4.36
C ASN A 79 9.69 -19.38 5.00
N ASP A 80 10.00 -19.68 6.25
CA ASP A 80 10.99 -18.93 7.02
C ASP A 80 12.40 -18.98 6.40
N ALA A 81 12.76 -20.09 5.74
CA ALA A 81 14.07 -20.25 5.12
C ALA A 81 14.26 -19.34 3.90
N ASP A 82 13.22 -19.14 3.11
CA ASP A 82 13.22 -18.20 1.99
C ASP A 82 13.22 -16.76 2.47
N PHE A 83 12.47 -16.46 3.54
CA PHE A 83 12.48 -15.13 4.13
C PHE A 83 13.85 -14.78 4.74
N ALA A 84 14.51 -15.73 5.41
CA ALA A 84 15.84 -15.55 6.01
C ALA A 84 16.96 -15.28 4.98
N ARG A 85 16.74 -15.61 3.69
CA ARG A 85 17.68 -15.31 2.60
C ARG A 85 17.59 -13.88 2.09
N LEU A 86 16.58 -13.12 2.51
CA LEU A 86 16.44 -11.73 2.09
C LEU A 86 17.53 -10.87 2.74
N PRO A 87 18.10 -9.89 2.02
CA PRO A 87 19.08 -8.95 2.57
C PRO A 87 18.38 -7.91 3.45
N LEU A 88 17.92 -8.36 4.61
CA LEU A 88 17.07 -7.63 5.54
C LEU A 88 17.85 -7.27 6.80
N ALA A 89 17.82 -5.99 7.16
CA ALA A 89 18.38 -5.48 8.42
C ALA A 89 17.24 -5.04 9.35
N PRO A 90 17.00 -5.76 10.46
CA PRO A 90 16.01 -5.36 11.47
C PRO A 90 16.38 -4.03 12.12
N HIS A 91 15.38 -3.23 12.47
CA HIS A 91 15.58 -1.97 13.19
C HIS A 91 15.77 -2.22 14.69
N SER A 92 16.39 -1.26 15.40
CA SER A 92 16.55 -1.33 16.85
C SER A 92 15.23 -1.22 17.62
N PHE A 93 14.24 -0.54 17.02
CA PHE A 93 12.90 -0.37 17.58
C PHE A 93 11.90 -1.23 16.82
N HIS A 94 11.33 -2.23 17.52
CA HIS A 94 10.41 -3.22 16.94
C HIS A 94 10.96 -3.93 15.69
N GLY A 95 12.18 -4.46 15.75
CA GLY A 95 12.84 -5.13 14.62
C GLY A 95 12.13 -6.39 14.12
N GLU A 96 11.24 -6.97 14.93
CA GLU A 96 10.31 -8.03 14.54
C GLU A 96 9.28 -7.57 13.49
N TRP A 97 9.05 -6.26 13.38
CA TRP A 97 8.15 -5.67 12.41
C TRP A 97 8.87 -4.73 11.45
N ASN A 98 9.84 -3.95 11.94
CA ASN A 98 10.47 -2.87 11.21
C ASN A 98 11.84 -3.28 10.71
N TYR A 99 12.06 -3.14 9.41
CA TYR A 99 13.29 -3.59 8.78
C TYR A 99 13.58 -2.85 7.49
N THR A 100 14.83 -2.89 7.06
CA THR A 100 15.30 -2.34 5.80
C THR A 100 15.76 -3.46 4.87
N ILE A 101 15.28 -3.47 3.63
CA ILE A 101 15.70 -4.37 2.57
C ILE A 101 16.70 -3.64 1.67
N SER A 102 17.90 -4.19 1.54
CA SER A 102 18.94 -3.69 0.65
C SER A 102 18.73 -4.16 -0.79
N PRO A 103 19.09 -3.35 -1.80
CA PRO A 103 19.00 -3.75 -3.21
C PRO A 103 20.03 -4.81 -3.60
N ARG A 104 21.08 -4.98 -2.78
CA ARG A 104 22.15 -5.96 -2.93
C ARG A 104 22.35 -6.73 -1.61
N PRO A 105 22.81 -7.99 -1.68
CA PRO A 105 23.22 -8.74 -0.49
C PRO A 105 24.32 -8.02 0.28
#